data_AF-A0A0V1HKY5-F1
#
_entry.id   AF-A0A0V1HKY5-F1
#
_cell.length_a   1.000
_cell.length_b   1.000
_cell.length_c   1.000
_cell.angle_alpha   90.00
_cell.angle_beta   90.00
_cell.angle_gamma   90.00
#
_symmetry.space_group_name_H-M   'P 1'
#
loop_
_entity.id
_entity.type
_entity.pdbx_description
1 polymer ?
#
loop_
_entity_poly.entity_id
_entity_poly.type
_entity_poly.pdbx_seq_one_letter_code
_entity_poly.pdbx_strand_id
1 'polypeptide(L)' 'MDKTLAKQKRRIILFTDSAPCHKIRDDVLHNIEIHFLPANTSCDTQPLDQGVIRSFKAHYRACMVRKQLLAIE' A
#
# COMPACT_ATOMS: atom_id res chain seq x y z
N MET A 1 -4.44 -15.18 4.89
CA MET A 1 -3.08 -14.88 4.39
C MET A 1 -2.02 -15.59 5.20
N ASP A 2 -1.90 -15.33 6.51
CA ASP A 2 -0.90 -15.96 7.39
C ASP A 2 -0.87 -17.49 7.32
N LYS A 3 -2.04 -18.15 7.50
CA LYS A 3 -2.19 -19.61 7.35
C LYS A 3 -1.77 -20.14 5.97
N THR A 4 -1.94 -19.34 4.91
CA THR A 4 -1.52 -19.72 3.55
C THR A 4 0.00 -19.68 3.45
N LEU A 5 0.64 -18.65 4.00
CA LEU A 5 2.10 -18.55 4.09
C LEU A 5 2.68 -19.68 4.94
N ALA A 6 2.00 -20.05 6.04
CA ALA A 6 2.36 -21.21 6.85
C ALA A 6 2.33 -22.52 6.04
N LYS A 7 1.26 -22.78 5.28
CA LYS A 7 1.17 -23.94 4.37
C LYS A 7 2.26 -23.94 3.31
N GLN A 8 2.67 -22.77 2.84
CA GLN A 8 3.77 -22.58 1.89
C GLN A 8 5.16 -22.63 2.55
N LYS A 9 5.24 -22.80 3.88
CA LYS A 9 6.49 -22.72 4.66
C LYS A 9 7.25 -21.40 4.43
N ARG A 10 6.52 -20.30 4.27
CA ARG A 10 7.07 -18.95 4.05
C ARG A 10 6.83 -18.07 5.27
N ARG A 11 7.83 -17.25 5.60
CA ARG A 11 7.72 -16.11 6.51
C ARG A 11 8.03 -14.84 5.75
N ILE A 12 7.27 -13.78 6.01
CA ILE A 12 7.44 -12.50 5.34
C ILE A 12 7.47 -11.35 6.34
N ILE A 13 8.04 -10.24 5.92
CA ILE A 13 7.92 -8.94 6.59
C ILE A 13 6.94 -8.10 5.78
N LEU A 14 5.98 -7.48 6.45
CA LEU A 14 5.02 -6.55 5.87
C LEU A 14 5.31 -5.15 6.39
N PHE A 15 5.75 -4.26 5.49
CA PHE A 15 5.92 -2.85 5.80
C PHE A 15 4.60 -2.11 5.65
N THR A 16 4.24 -1.31 6.65
CA THR A 16 2.97 -0.58 6.68
C THR A 16 3.12 0.81 7.32
N ASP A 17 2.18 1.71 7.07
CA ASP A 17 2.18 3.02 7.74
C ASP A 17 1.73 2.90 9.20
N SER A 18 1.89 3.97 9.95
CA SER A 18 1.52 4.02 11.37
C SER A 18 0.01 4.21 11.60
N ALA A 19 -0.85 3.93 10.61
CA ALA A 19 -2.28 4.18 10.75
C ALA A 19 -2.89 3.29 11.86
N PRO A 20 -3.82 3.82 12.69
CA PRO A 20 -4.31 3.10 13.87
C PRO A 20 -4.95 1.74 13.57
N CYS A 21 -5.59 1.57 12.41
CA CYS A 21 -6.19 0.30 11.99
C CYS A 21 -5.16 -0.81 11.68
N HIS A 22 -3.88 -0.46 11.53
CA HIS A 22 -2.80 -1.42 11.29
C HIS A 22 -2.17 -1.93 12.59
N LYS A 23 -2.52 -1.35 13.74
CA LYS A 23 -2.06 -1.78 15.07
C LYS A 23 -2.79 -3.06 15.47
N ILE A 24 -2.36 -4.17 14.89
CA ILE A 24 -2.78 -5.52 15.28
C ILE A 24 -1.91 -5.94 16.47
N ARG A 25 -2.46 -6.75 17.38
CA ARG A 25 -1.65 -7.32 18.47
C ARG A 25 -0.67 -8.34 17.89
N ASP A 26 0.58 -8.30 18.35
CA ASP A 26 1.68 -9.12 17.83
C ASP A 26 1.44 -10.64 17.97
N ASP A 27 0.51 -11.06 18.84
CA ASP A 27 0.20 -12.47 19.08
C ASP A 27 -0.73 -13.12 18.04
N VAL A 28 -1.20 -12.36 17.04
CA VAL A 28 -2.23 -12.84 16.09
C VAL A 28 -1.62 -13.45 14.82
N LEU A 29 -0.38 -13.10 14.44
CA LEU A 29 0.26 -13.53 13.20
C LEU A 29 1.55 -14.30 13.50
N HIS A 30 1.74 -15.46 12.88
CA HIS A 30 2.92 -16.31 13.12
C HIS A 30 3.91 -16.30 11.95
N ASN A 31 3.43 -16.03 10.74
CA ASN A 31 4.21 -16.08 9.50
C ASN A 31 4.38 -14.71 8.84
N ILE A 32 3.79 -13.67 9.40
CA ILE A 32 3.89 -12.28 8.95
C ILE A 32 4.39 -11.44 10.12
N GLU A 33 5.53 -10.79 9.93
CA GLU A 33 6.06 -9.80 10.85
C GLU A 33 5.72 -8.40 10.32
N ILE A 34 5.05 -7.58 11.11
CA ILE A 34 4.64 -6.24 10.67
C ILE A 34 5.69 -5.23 11.12
N HIS A 35 6.19 -4.43 10.19
CA HIS A 35 7.11 -3.32 10.46
C HIS A 35 6.44 -2.00 10.09
N PHE A 36 6.39 -1.09 11.05
CA PHE A 36 5.84 0.24 10.85
C PHE A 36 6.91 1.19 10.32
N LEU A 37 6.57 1.92 9.26
CA LEU A 37 7.39 3.01 8.77
C LEU A 37 7.39 4.20 9.77
N PRO A 38 8.44 5.03 9.80
CA PRO A 38 8.50 6.18 10.69
C PRO A 38 7.32 7.13 10.51
N ALA A 39 6.78 7.66 11.60
CA ALA A 39 5.73 8.68 11.55
C ALA A 39 6.20 9.89 10.72
N ASN A 40 5.31 10.47 9.91
CA ASN A 40 5.56 11.61 9.02
C ASN A 40 6.35 11.34 7.73
N THR A 41 6.45 10.10 7.26
CA THR A 41 7.01 9.75 5.94
C THR A 41 5.95 9.74 4.82
N SER A 42 5.02 10.70 4.85
CA SER A 42 3.67 10.62 4.29
C SER A 42 3.53 10.48 2.76
N CYS A 43 4.60 10.34 1.98
CA CYS A 43 4.56 10.03 0.55
C CYS A 43 5.93 9.55 0.03
N ASP A 44 7.03 10.06 0.59
CA ASP A 44 8.36 9.93 -0.02
C ASP A 44 9.11 8.64 0.28
N THR A 45 8.70 7.87 1.28
CA THR A 45 9.39 6.59 1.57
C THR A 45 8.47 5.39 1.52
N GLN A 46 7.15 5.56 1.43
CA GLN A 46 6.24 4.43 1.31
C GLN A 46 6.21 3.94 -0.16
N PRO A 47 6.65 2.71 -0.46
CA PRO A 47 6.73 2.23 -1.84
C PRO A 47 5.38 2.22 -2.57
N LEU A 48 4.29 2.04 -1.83
CA LEU A 48 2.93 2.04 -2.40
C LEU A 48 2.54 3.44 -2.90
N ASP A 49 2.82 4.48 -2.11
CA ASP A 49 2.56 5.88 -2.47
C ASP A 49 3.38 6.30 -3.69
N GLN A 50 4.70 6.05 -3.67
CA GLN A 50 5.59 6.46 -4.76
C GLN A 50 5.43 5.64 -6.04
N GLY A 51 5.06 4.37 -5.92
CA GLY A 51 4.94 3.46 -7.04
C GLY A 51 3.52 3.43 -7.59
N VAL A 52 2.69 2.57 -7.00
CA VAL A 52 1.39 2.20 -7.52
C VAL A 52 0.42 3.38 -7.48
N ILE A 53 0.30 4.06 -6.33
CA ILE A 53 -0.67 5.16 -6.15
C ILE A 53 -0.29 6.34 -7.05
N ARG A 54 0.99 6.73 -7.12
CA ARG A 54 1.46 7.78 -8.02
C ARG A 54 1.10 7.47 -9.47
N SER A 55 1.41 6.25 -9.93
CA SER A 55 1.15 5.82 -11.31
C SER A 55 -0.35 5.80 -11.61
N PHE A 56 -1.15 5.26 -10.70
CA PHE A 56 -2.61 5.24 -10.81
C PHE A 56 -3.19 6.66 -10.91
N LYS A 57 -2.80 7.56 -10.00
CA LYS A 57 -3.25 8.96 -9.99
C LYS A 57 -2.86 9.69 -11.28
N ALA A 58 -1.66 9.44 -11.81
CA ALA A 58 -1.22 10.02 -13.08
C ALA A 58 -2.08 9.55 -14.26
N HIS A 59 -2.31 8.25 -14.37
CA HIS A 59 -3.14 7.67 -15.41
C HIS A 59 -4.60 8.16 -15.33
N TYR A 60 -5.18 8.15 -14.13
CA TYR A 60 -6.54 8.62 -13.89
C TYR A 60 -6.72 10.08 -14.34
N ARG A 61 -5.79 10.97 -13.95
CA ARG A 61 -5.84 12.39 -14.36
C ARG A 61 -5.72 12.55 -15.87
N ALA A 62 -4.85 11.81 -16.53
CA ALA A 62 -4.72 11.85 -17.99
C ALA A 62 -6.03 11.44 -18.68
N CYS A 63 -6.68 10.39 -18.21
CA CYS A 63 -7.98 9.96 -18.71
C CYS A 63 -9.07 11.02 -18.47
N MET A 64 -9.07 11.66 -17.31
CA MET A 64 -10.04 12.72 -16.99
C MET A 64 -9.90 13.93 -17.91
N VAL A 65 -8.67 14.42 -18.13
CA VAL A 65 -8.40 15.54 -19.04
C VAL A 65 -8.82 15.21 -20.47
N ARG A 66 -8.51 14.00 -20.97
CA ARG A 66 -8.93 13.56 -22.30
C ARG A 66 -10.45 13.57 -22.45
N LYS A 67 -11.19 13.09 -21.45
CA LYS A 67 -12.65 13.11 -21.45
C LYS A 67 -13.22 14.53 -21.49
N GLN A 68 -12.59 15.47 -20.78
CA GLN A 68 -13.00 16.87 -20.78
C GLN A 68 -12.75 17.54 -22.12
N LEU A 69 -11.61 17.28 -22.77
CA LEU A 69 -11.32 17.82 -24.10
C LEU A 69 -12.35 17.33 -25.14
N LEU A 70 -12.65 16.03 -25.15
CA LEU A 70 -13.67 15.45 -26.03
C LEU A 70 -15.10 15.97 -25.78
N ALA A 71 -15.36 16.55 -24.61
CA ALA A 71 -16.66 17.13 -24.27
C ALA A 71 -16.78 18.61 -24.68
N ILE A 72 -15.67 19.24 -25.08
CA ILE A 72 -15.61 20.63 -25.54
C ILE A 72 -15.62 20.70 -27.08
N GLU A 73 -15.17 19.65 -27.76
CA GLU A 73 -15.36 19.43 -29.21
C GLU A 73 -16.81 19.05 -29.54
#